data_AF-A0A1E7Z4Q3-F1
#
_entry.id   AF-A0A1E7Z4Q3-F1
#
_cell.length_a   1.000
_cell.length_b   1.000
_cell.length_c   1.000
_cell.angle_alpha   90.00
_cell.angle_beta   90.00
_cell.angle_gamma   90.00
#
_symmetry.space_group_name_H-M   'P 1'
#
loop_
_entity.id
_entity.type
_entity.pdbx_description
1 polymer ?
#
loop_
_entity_poly.entity_id
_entity_poly.type
_entity_poly.pdbx_seq_one_letter_code
_entity_poly.pdbx_strand_id
1 'polypeptide(L)' 'MSDQNEKKEKREYRKGEPLTQVEHNKRLIAKRSASHKILRAFVPRDVVDQFKQVCHARGETMQDVIAGLMEGYVEEFRE' A
#
# COMPACT_ATOMS: atom_id res chain seq x y z
N MET A 1 -3.66 -24.93 27.87
CA MET A 1 -4.42 -25.25 26.64
C MET A 1 -3.61 -24.69 25.49
N SER A 2 -2.97 -25.54 24.69
CA SER A 2 -2.01 -25.13 23.67
C SER A 2 -2.67 -25.25 22.30
N ASP A 3 -3.00 -24.12 21.67
CA ASP A 3 -3.59 -24.10 20.33
C ASP A 3 -2.57 -24.60 19.30
N GLN A 4 -2.83 -25.80 18.77
CA GLN A 4 -2.09 -26.37 17.65
C GLN A 4 -2.48 -25.59 16.39
N ASN A 5 -1.54 -24.80 15.88
CA ASN A 5 -1.67 -24.13 14.59
C ASN A 5 -1.58 -25.18 13.47
N GLU A 6 -2.74 -25.69 13.02
CA GLU A 6 -2.83 -26.55 11.84
C GLU A 6 -2.25 -25.83 10.62
N LYS A 7 -1.10 -26.33 10.12
CA LYS A 7 -0.53 -25.91 8.85
C LYS A 7 -1.47 -26.38 7.74
N LYS A 8 -2.37 -25.51 7.29
CA LYS A 8 -3.19 -25.73 6.09
C LYS A 8 -2.28 -26.17 4.94
N GLU A 9 -2.53 -27.35 4.40
CA GLU A 9 -1.76 -27.87 3.25
C GLU A 9 -1.86 -26.89 2.07
N LYS A 10 -0.69 -26.53 1.54
CA LYS A 10 -0.59 -25.68 0.35
C LYS A 10 -1.22 -26.44 -0.82
N ARG A 11 -2.29 -25.89 -1.38
CA ARG A 11 -2.95 -26.42 -2.59
C ARG A 11 -1.93 -26.59 -3.71
N GLU A 12 -1.78 -27.81 -4.23
CA GLU A 12 -0.92 -28.08 -5.39
C GLU A 12 -1.57 -27.66 -6.72
N TYR A 13 -0.77 -26.87 -7.46
CA TYR A 13 -0.69 -26.62 -8.91
C TYR A 13 -1.92 -26.66 -9.82
N ARG A 14 -2.05 -25.65 -10.71
CA ARG A 14 -2.45 -25.85 -12.12
C ARG A 14 -1.75 -24.90 -13.11
N LYS A 15 -0.89 -25.50 -13.92
CA LYS A 15 -0.76 -25.41 -15.39
C LYS A 15 -0.71 -24.01 -16.02
N GLY A 16 0.48 -23.60 -16.47
CA GLY A 16 0.70 -22.43 -17.34
C GLY A 16 1.50 -21.25 -16.77
N GLU A 17 2.30 -21.42 -15.72
CA GLU A 17 3.03 -20.35 -15.01
C GLU A 17 2.12 -19.31 -14.32
N PRO A 18 1.51 -19.64 -13.16
CA PRO A 18 0.85 -18.63 -12.34
C PRO A 18 1.86 -17.57 -11.88
N LEU A 19 1.47 -16.30 -11.97
CA LEU A 19 2.33 -15.20 -11.55
C LEU A 19 2.71 -15.35 -10.07
N THR A 20 4.00 -15.15 -9.80
CA THR A 20 4.52 -14.97 -8.45
C THR A 20 3.95 -13.70 -7.81
N GLN A 21 3.96 -13.61 -6.47
CA GLN A 21 3.55 -12.39 -5.77
C GLN A 21 4.32 -11.15 -6.24
N VAL A 22 5.60 -11.34 -6.58
CA VAL A 22 6.46 -10.29 -7.13
C VAL A 22 5.95 -9.82 -8.49
N GLU A 23 5.57 -10.74 -9.38
CA GLU A 23 5.03 -10.39 -10.70
C GLU A 23 3.64 -9.76 -10.59
N HIS A 24 2.81 -10.22 -9.66
CA HIS A 24 1.53 -9.57 -9.34
C HIS A 24 1.74 -8.12 -8.90
N ASN A 25 2.69 -7.88 -8.00
CA ASN A 25 3.04 -6.54 -7.55
C ASN A 25 3.58 -5.69 -8.72
N LYS A 26 4.47 -6.23 -9.56
CA LYS A 26 4.98 -5.56 -10.77
C LYS A 26 3.85 -5.19 -11.72
N ARG A 27 2.89 -6.09 -11.95
CA ARG A 27 1.73 -5.84 -12.81
C ARG A 27 0.82 -4.76 -12.25
N LEU A 28 0.59 -4.75 -10.94
CA LEU A 28 -0.18 -3.69 -10.26
C LEU A 28 0.51 -2.33 -10.40
N ILE A 29 1.83 -2.28 -10.17
CA ILE A 29 2.64 -1.08 -10.34
C ILE A 29 2.60 -0.61 -11.80
N ALA A 30 2.82 -1.50 -12.76
CA ALA A 30 2.78 -1.18 -14.20
C ALA A 30 1.42 -0.65 -14.66
N LYS A 31 0.32 -1.15 -14.08
CA LYS A 31 -1.03 -0.61 -14.35
C LYS A 31 -1.19 0.81 -13.79
N ARG A 32 -0.65 1.09 -12.61
CA ARG A 32 -0.81 2.38 -11.93
C ARG A 32 0.22 3.43 -12.36
N SER A 33 1.37 3.01 -12.90
CA SER A 33 2.46 3.92 -13.29
C SER A 33 2.11 4.86 -14.44
N ALA A 34 1.07 4.55 -15.21
CA ALA A 34 0.58 5.44 -16.28
C ALA A 34 -0.09 6.71 -15.73
N SER A 35 -0.70 6.65 -14.54
CA SER A 35 -1.44 7.77 -13.94
C SER A 35 -0.87 8.24 -12.61
N HIS A 36 -0.12 7.40 -11.89
CA HIS A 36 0.38 7.68 -10.55
C HIS A 36 1.89 7.41 -10.48
N LYS A 37 2.61 8.28 -9.77
CA LYS A 37 4.04 8.12 -9.49
C LYS A 37 4.25 7.65 -8.05
N ILE A 38 5.17 6.70 -7.86
CA ILE A 38 5.54 6.24 -6.51
C ILE A 38 6.48 7.27 -5.88
N LEU A 39 6.07 7.83 -4.74
CA LEU A 39 6.91 8.65 -3.89
C LEU A 39 7.57 7.77 -2.81
N ARG A 40 8.90 7.83 -2.69
CA ARG A 40 9.65 7.21 -1.59
C ARG A 40 10.26 8.34 -0.77
N ALA A 41 9.77 8.53 0.44
CA ALA A 41 10.25 9.55 1.36
C ALA A 41 10.60 8.92 2.71
N PHE A 42 11.63 9.45 3.36
CA PHE A 42 11.93 9.16 4.75
C PHE A 42 11.22 10.20 5.62
N VAL A 43 10.37 9.72 6.52
CA VAL A 43 9.61 10.54 7.47
C VAL A 43 9.92 10.03 8.87
N PRO A 44 10.01 10.91 9.89
CA PRO A 44 10.24 10.49 11.26
C PRO A 44 9.23 9.41 11.70
N ARG A 45 9.73 8.38 12.38
CA ARG A 45 8.94 7.20 12.74
C ARG A 45 7.70 7.56 13.58
N ASP A 46 7.88 8.42 14.57
CA ASP A 46 6.81 8.82 15.49
C ASP A 46 5.68 9.53 14.75
N VAL A 47 6.03 10.33 13.73
CA VAL A 47 5.06 11.03 12.88
C VAL A 47 4.27 10.03 12.04
N VAL A 48 4.93 9.04 11.45
CA VAL A 48 4.26 8.00 10.66
C VAL A 48 3.32 7.16 11.52
N ASP A 49 3.73 6.81 12.73
CA ASP A 49 2.93 6.01 13.65
C ASP A 49 1.67 6.77 14.11
N GLN A 50 1.82 8.06 14.45
CA GLN A 50 0.67 8.92 14.76
C GLN A 50 -0.25 9.12 13.55
N PHE A 51 0.31 9.42 12.38
CA PHE A 51 -0.44 9.60 11.14
C PHE A 51 -1.28 8.35 10.81
N LYS A 52 -0.68 7.17 10.96
CA LYS A 52 -1.37 5.89 10.75
C LYS A 52 -2.55 5.70 11.70
N GLN A 53 -2.40 6.07 12.98
CA GLN A 53 -3.49 6.00 13.96
C GLN A 53 -4.64 6.95 13.59
N VAL A 54 -4.33 8.18 13.15
CA VAL A 54 -5.32 9.16 12.72
C VAL A 54 -6.08 8.69 11.48
N CYS A 55 -5.37 8.21 10.45
CA CYS A 55 -6.01 7.66 9.25
C CYS A 55 -6.94 6.48 9.60
N HIS A 56 -6.48 5.58 10.48
CA HIS A 56 -7.30 4.45 10.92
C HIS A 56 -8.56 4.90 11.67
N ALA A 57 -8.45 5.90 12.56
CA ALA A 57 -9.60 6.43 13.29
C ALA A 57 -10.64 7.08 12.37
N ARG A 58 -10.21 7.64 11.23
CA ARG A 58 -11.09 8.26 10.22
C ARG A 58 -11.59 7.29 9.14
N GLY A 59 -11.08 6.06 9.12
CA GLY A 59 -11.42 5.07 8.07
C GLY A 59 -10.79 5.39 6.71
N GLU A 60 -9.73 6.19 6.67
CA GLU A 60 -9.07 6.63 5.45
C GLU A 60 -7.75 5.87 5.24
N THR A 61 -7.34 5.71 3.98
CA THR A 61 -6.03 5.13 3.69
C THR A 61 -4.95 6.22 3.75
N MET A 62 -3.77 5.86 4.25
CA MET A 62 -2.61 6.78 4.25
C MET A 62 -2.27 7.29 2.85
N GLN A 63 -2.50 6.48 1.81
CA GLN A 63 -2.23 6.87 0.43
C GLN A 63 -3.17 7.99 -0.03
N ASP A 64 -4.46 7.87 0.26
CA ASP A 64 -5.47 8.85 -0.16
C ASP A 64 -5.24 10.18 0.59
N VAL A 65 -4.95 10.12 1.89
CA VAL A 65 -4.66 11.32 2.67
C VAL A 65 -3.40 12.02 2.19
N ILE A 66 -2.32 11.28 1.90
CA ILE A 66 -1.10 11.88 1.34
C ILE A 66 -1.36 12.50 -0.03
N ALA A 67 -2.12 11.81 -0.90
CA ALA A 67 -2.45 12.34 -2.23
C ALA A 67 -3.24 13.65 -2.11
N GLY A 68 -4.27 13.70 -1.27
CA GLY A 68 -5.07 14.91 -1.05
C GLY A 68 -4.28 16.05 -0.42
N LEU A 69 -3.37 15.76 0.52
CA LEU A 69 -2.46 16.76 1.09
C LEU A 69 -1.51 17.34 0.03
N MET A 70 -0.98 16.49 -0.87
CA MET A 70 -0.11 16.96 -1.96
C MET A 70 -0.89 17.78 -2.99
N GLU A 71 -2.10 17.38 -3.35
CA GLU A 71 -2.97 18.14 -4.26
C GLU A 71 -3.33 19.50 -3.67
N GLY A 72 -3.78 19.54 -2.41
CA GLY A 72 -4.10 20.79 -1.72
C GLY A 72 -2.91 21.74 -1.64
N TYR A 73 -1.72 21.21 -1.31
CA TYR A 73 -0.49 21.99 -1.29
C TYR A 73 -0.12 22.52 -2.69
N VAL A 74 -0.28 21.72 -3.75
CA VAL A 74 0.00 22.21 -5.11
C VAL A 74 -0.96 23.33 -5.49
N GLU A 75 -2.26 23.17 -5.24
CA GLU A 75 -3.27 24.18 -5.58
C GLU A 75 -3.10 25.48 -4.80
N GLU A 76 -2.70 25.41 -3.51
CA GLU A 76 -2.45 26.59 -2.69
C GLU A 76 -1.29 27.44 -3.20
N PHE A 77 -0.29 26.82 -3.83
CA PHE A 77 0.92 27.48 -4.32
C PHE A 77 1.01 27.53 -5.86
N ARG A 78 -0.12 27.36 -6.55
CA ARG A 78 -0.21 27.43 -8.01
C ARG A 78 -0.53 28.87 -8.44
N GLU A 79 0.49 29.67 -8.68
CA GLU A 79 0.39 30.96 -9.40
C GLU A 79 0.33 30.77 -10.92
#